data_AF-A0A538IG55-F1
#
_entry.id   AF-A0A538IG55-F1
#
_cell.length_a   1.000
_cell.length_b   1.000
_cell.length_c   1.000
_cell.angle_alpha   90.00
_cell.angle_beta   90.00
_cell.angle_gamma   90.00
#
_symmetry.space_group_name_H-M   'P 1'
#
loop_
_entity.id
_entity.type
_entity.pdbx_description
1 polymer ?
#
loop_
_entity_poly.entity_id
_entity_poly.type
_entity_poly.pdbx_seq_one_letter_code
_entity_poly.pdbx_strand_id
1 'polypeptide(L)'
;MKLRLAVVLMLLMIGGAIAVDRVSPAKPVPRSTVSLAPEAGILTCPYLTEPNARSYLQVANIGTTPSSIRVNFGAAKGAPIVVPLSVLAGETGSIRIPSTAASRAGAVVEFSGGNVVATHMLFLQKVSGPVVRAGGAAASPCARAGGEDVVVTGASTLGSDAELALYNPGAADADVSVSLIADGRVFQPQRLSRRVIASHTRQDFRLGDFAFSARNLTAVVHANVGRVVAEALVRSSSGAELLPGQVPSNELVAVAGQSGTGSSVGVTVIGNNDAGIEARLINAKAQVSVGGFPPSLPPETGRFFA
;
A
#
# COMPACT_ATOMS: atom_id res chain seq x y z
N MET A 1 57.51 21.35 -42.19
CA MET A 1 56.09 21.69 -41.92
C MET A 1 55.25 20.58 -41.26
N LYS A 2 55.76 19.38 -40.96
CA LYS A 2 54.98 18.30 -40.31
C LYS A 2 55.03 18.29 -38.77
N LEU A 3 55.95 19.01 -38.15
CA LEU A 3 56.16 18.98 -36.70
C LEU A 3 55.27 19.98 -35.91
N ARG A 4 54.81 21.07 -36.56
CA ARG A 4 53.97 22.08 -35.90
C ARG A 4 52.50 21.66 -35.77
N LEU A 5 52.03 20.72 -36.61
CA LEU A 5 50.65 20.23 -36.56
C LEU A 5 50.41 19.22 -35.43
N ALA A 6 51.44 18.43 -35.08
CA ALA A 6 51.34 17.43 -34.00
C ALA A 6 51.24 18.08 -32.61
N VAL A 7 51.94 19.19 -32.39
CA VAL A 7 51.92 19.90 -31.09
C VAL A 7 50.57 20.60 -30.86
N VAL A 8 49.93 21.11 -31.91
CA VAL A 8 48.60 21.74 -31.80
C VAL A 8 47.50 20.71 -31.51
N LEU A 9 47.57 19.51 -32.10
CA LEU A 9 46.61 18.44 -31.80
C LEU A 9 46.77 17.90 -30.37
N MET A 10 48.01 17.84 -29.86
CA MET A 10 48.25 17.32 -28.50
C MET A 10 47.79 18.30 -27.41
N LEU A 11 47.87 19.61 -27.66
CA LEU A 11 47.34 20.63 -26.75
C LEU A 11 45.81 20.70 -26.73
N LEU A 12 45.15 20.41 -27.86
CA LEU A 12 43.68 20.33 -27.93
C LEU A 12 43.11 19.11 -27.19
N MET A 13 43.89 18.03 -27.03
CA MET A 13 43.45 16.83 -26.29
C MET A 13 43.68 16.93 -24.77
N ILE A 14 44.47 17.90 -24.30
CA ILE A 14 44.66 18.16 -22.85
C ILE A 14 43.63 19.19 -22.33
N GLY A 15 43.05 20.01 -23.20
CA GLY A 15 42.02 21.01 -22.84
C GLY A 15 40.58 20.50 -22.75
N GLY A 16 40.30 19.24 -23.10
CA GLY A 16 38.94 18.70 -23.23
C GLY A 16 38.37 17.97 -21.99
N ALA A 17 39.08 17.94 -20.86
CA ALA A 17 38.71 17.10 -19.71
C ALA A 17 38.24 17.86 -18.46
N ILE A 18 38.01 19.17 -18.53
CA ILE A 18 37.66 19.98 -17.33
C ILE A 18 36.49 20.92 -17.64
N ALA A 19 35.31 20.36 -17.88
CA ALA A 19 34.03 21.05 -17.68
C ALA A 19 32.86 20.05 -17.68
N VAL A 20 32.98 18.94 -16.93
CA VAL A 20 31.76 18.30 -16.43
C VAL A 20 31.43 19.04 -15.15
N ASP A 21 30.53 20.00 -15.32
CA ASP A 21 29.99 20.85 -14.30
C ASP A 21 29.62 20.00 -13.08
N ARG A 22 30.19 20.36 -11.94
CA ARG A 22 29.83 19.78 -10.65
C ARG A 22 28.43 20.27 -10.35
N VAL A 23 27.43 19.55 -10.85
CA VAL A 23 26.11 19.54 -10.25
C VAL A 23 26.31 18.98 -8.85
N SER A 24 26.57 19.88 -7.90
CA SER A 24 26.50 19.60 -6.48
C SER A 24 25.21 18.81 -6.27
N PRO A 25 25.24 17.58 -5.75
CA PRO A 25 24.03 16.91 -5.35
C PRO A 25 23.35 17.87 -4.38
N ALA A 26 22.13 18.31 -4.72
CA ALA A 26 21.33 19.15 -3.86
C ALA A 26 21.35 18.48 -2.48
N LYS A 27 21.95 19.17 -1.51
CA LYS A 27 22.04 18.69 -0.14
C LYS A 27 20.59 18.37 0.25
N PRO A 28 20.24 17.10 0.55
CA PRO A 28 18.86 16.75 0.85
C PRO A 28 18.40 17.69 1.95
N VAL A 29 17.36 18.48 1.66
CA VAL A 29 16.71 19.26 2.71
C VAL A 29 16.34 18.24 3.77
N PRO A 30 16.82 18.38 5.03
CA PRO A 30 16.43 17.48 6.09
C PRO A 30 14.90 17.50 6.12
N ARG A 31 14.27 16.40 5.71
CA ARG A 31 12.85 16.22 5.96
C ARG A 31 12.73 16.32 7.46
N SER A 32 11.92 17.26 7.95
CA SER A 32 11.55 17.31 9.37
C SER A 32 10.93 15.96 9.71
N THR A 33 11.74 15.04 10.23
CA THR A 33 11.25 13.87 10.93
C THR A 33 10.68 14.43 12.21
N VAL A 34 9.37 14.68 12.19
CA VAL A 34 8.61 14.69 13.44
C VAL A 34 8.83 13.30 14.02
N SER A 35 9.83 13.20 14.91
CA SER A 35 9.99 12.03 15.76
C SER A 35 8.82 12.08 16.71
N LEU A 36 7.68 11.52 16.30
CA LEU A 36 6.67 11.06 17.23
C LEU A 36 7.45 10.21 18.25
N ALA A 37 7.26 10.48 19.54
CA ALA A 37 7.84 9.66 20.59
C ALA A 37 7.66 8.18 20.22
N PRO A 38 8.63 7.29 20.48
CA PRO A 38 8.62 5.90 20.01
C PRO A 38 7.38 5.08 20.47
N GLU A 39 6.53 5.68 21.31
CA GLU A 39 5.31 5.11 21.86
C GLU A 39 4.03 5.75 21.27
N ALA A 40 4.11 6.59 20.24
CA ALA A 40 2.93 7.18 19.60
C ALA A 40 2.92 6.94 18.08
N GLY A 41 1.75 6.80 17.50
CA GLY A 41 1.62 6.50 16.08
C GLY A 41 0.24 6.70 15.51
N ILE A 42 0.19 6.64 14.19
CA ILE A 42 -1.03 6.71 13.40
C ILE A 42 -1.04 5.53 12.44
N LEU A 43 -2.10 4.72 12.51
CA LEU A 43 -2.45 3.72 11.50
C LEU A 43 -3.68 4.20 10.74
N THR A 44 -3.84 3.73 9.51
CA THR A 44 -4.95 4.12 8.64
C THR A 44 -5.50 2.88 7.95
N CYS A 45 -6.82 2.75 7.97
CA CYS A 45 -7.55 1.65 7.35
C CYS A 45 -8.45 2.25 6.25
N PRO A 46 -8.09 2.17 4.96
CA PRO A 46 -8.92 2.77 3.91
C PRO A 46 -10.33 2.18 3.84
N TYR A 47 -10.49 0.87 4.04
CA TYR A 47 -11.79 0.19 4.00
C TYR A 47 -12.37 -0.11 5.40
N LEU A 48 -12.76 0.92 6.18
CA LEU A 48 -13.46 0.67 7.44
C LEU A 48 -14.89 0.21 7.23
N THR A 49 -15.63 0.87 6.34
CA THR A 49 -17.01 0.53 5.99
C THR A 49 -17.15 0.30 4.49
N GLU A 50 -18.05 -0.62 4.15
CA GLU A 50 -18.49 -0.88 2.79
C GLU A 50 -20.01 -1.07 2.76
N PRO A 51 -20.70 -0.68 1.66
CA PRO A 51 -22.11 -0.95 1.49
C PRO A 51 -22.41 -2.45 1.61
N ASN A 52 -23.42 -2.80 2.39
CA ASN A 52 -23.85 -4.18 2.63
C ASN A 52 -22.77 -5.09 3.27
N ALA A 53 -21.78 -4.50 3.95
CA ALA A 53 -20.80 -5.22 4.75
C ALA A 53 -21.04 -4.99 6.25
N ARG A 54 -20.75 -6.00 7.07
CA ARG A 54 -20.53 -5.78 8.51
C ARG A 54 -19.04 -5.57 8.75
N SER A 55 -18.70 -4.57 9.53
CA SER A 55 -17.31 -4.17 9.75
C SER A 55 -16.90 -4.24 11.22
N TYR A 56 -15.65 -4.61 11.45
CA TYR A 56 -15.01 -4.60 12.77
C TYR A 56 -13.59 -4.07 12.64
N LEU A 57 -13.14 -3.37 13.67
CA LEU A 57 -11.73 -3.00 13.83
C LEU A 57 -11.19 -3.71 15.06
N GLN A 58 -10.18 -4.55 14.86
CA GLN A 58 -9.41 -5.19 15.93
C GLN A 58 -8.14 -4.41 16.15
N VAL A 59 -7.76 -4.26 17.41
CA VAL A 59 -6.48 -3.67 17.81
C VAL A 59 -5.78 -4.61 18.78
N ALA A 60 -4.46 -4.64 18.73
CA ALA A 60 -3.65 -5.32 19.73
C ALA A 60 -2.49 -4.42 20.15
N ASN A 61 -2.20 -4.41 21.45
CA ASN A 61 -1.02 -3.75 21.98
C ASN A 61 0.07 -4.80 22.24
N ILE A 62 1.05 -4.84 21.35
CA ILE A 62 2.20 -5.75 21.44
C ILE A 62 3.37 -5.12 22.22
N GLY A 63 3.17 -3.93 22.80
CA GLY A 63 4.16 -3.25 23.63
C GLY A 63 4.13 -3.71 25.09
N THR A 64 5.00 -3.10 25.90
CA THR A 64 5.13 -3.40 27.34
C THR A 64 4.43 -2.38 28.24
N THR A 65 3.83 -1.34 27.67
CA THR A 65 3.08 -0.30 28.40
C THR A 65 1.65 -0.21 27.84
N PRO A 66 0.64 0.19 28.65
CA PRO A 66 -0.71 0.41 28.16
C PRO A 66 -0.77 1.46 27.04
N SER A 67 -1.70 1.28 26.10
CA SER A 67 -1.94 2.20 24.99
C SER A 67 -3.29 2.89 25.15
N SER A 68 -3.31 4.22 24.97
CA SER A 68 -4.52 4.99 24.72
C SER A 68 -4.71 5.14 23.22
N ILE A 69 -5.87 4.72 22.72
CA ILE A 69 -6.21 4.68 21.30
C ILE A 69 -7.41 5.58 21.04
N ARG A 70 -7.36 6.33 19.94
CA ARG A 70 -8.49 7.09 19.39
C ARG A 70 -8.68 6.68 17.95
N VAL A 71 -9.87 6.19 17.64
CA VAL A 71 -10.24 5.84 16.27
C VAL A 71 -11.18 6.89 15.71
N ASN A 72 -10.76 7.53 14.63
CA ASN A 72 -11.51 8.56 13.93
C ASN A 72 -11.98 8.04 12.57
N PHE A 73 -13.26 8.23 12.25
CA PHE A 73 -13.81 7.94 10.92
C PHE A 73 -14.98 8.87 10.59
N GLY A 74 -15.22 9.05 9.29
CA GLY A 74 -16.28 9.93 8.80
C GLY A 74 -17.69 9.45 9.20
N ALA A 75 -18.53 10.39 9.67
CA ALA A 75 -19.95 10.16 9.89
C ALA A 75 -20.73 10.28 8.58
N ALA A 76 -21.87 9.59 8.48
CA ALA A 76 -22.80 9.74 7.35
C ALA A 76 -23.35 11.18 7.25
N LYS A 77 -23.47 11.88 8.39
CA LYS A 77 -23.84 13.29 8.50
C LYS A 77 -23.15 13.91 9.71
N GLY A 78 -22.68 15.16 9.57
CA GLY A 78 -22.12 15.95 10.68
C GLY A 78 -20.63 15.72 10.92
N ALA A 79 -20.21 15.93 12.17
CA ALA A 79 -18.81 15.83 12.57
C ALA A 79 -18.28 14.38 12.54
N PRO A 80 -16.96 14.18 12.37
CA PRO A 80 -16.34 12.85 12.47
C PRO A 80 -16.64 12.14 13.79
N ILE A 81 -16.73 10.82 13.73
CA ILE A 81 -16.93 9.98 14.92
C ILE A 81 -15.57 9.65 15.51
N VAL A 82 -15.43 9.84 16.82
CA VAL A 82 -14.23 9.49 17.58
C VAL A 82 -14.59 8.44 18.63
N VAL A 83 -13.94 7.28 18.55
CA VAL A 83 -14.09 6.20 19.53
C VAL A 83 -12.81 6.07 20.34
N PRO A 84 -12.81 6.44 21.64
CA PRO A 84 -11.68 6.20 22.52
C PRO A 84 -11.66 4.75 22.99
N LEU A 85 -10.47 4.19 23.16
CA LEU A 85 -10.23 2.85 23.71
C LEU A 85 -8.91 2.85 24.50
N SER A 86 -8.84 2.08 25.57
CA SER A 86 -7.58 1.77 26.27
C SER A 86 -7.30 0.29 26.12
N VAL A 87 -6.06 -0.07 25.79
CA VAL A 87 -5.64 -1.47 25.62
C VAL A 87 -4.37 -1.70 26.44
N LEU A 88 -4.44 -2.62 27.41
CA LEU A 88 -3.27 -2.96 28.23
C LEU A 88 -2.19 -3.64 27.39
N ALA A 89 -0.97 -3.67 27.92
CA ALA A 89 0.15 -4.38 27.31
C ALA A 89 -0.18 -5.88 27.15
N GLY A 90 0.03 -6.41 25.94
CA GLY A 90 -0.27 -7.81 25.61
C GLY A 90 -1.75 -8.14 25.40
N GLU A 91 -2.65 -7.14 25.43
CA GLU A 91 -4.08 -7.34 25.24
C GLU A 91 -4.58 -6.92 23.84
N THR A 92 -5.80 -7.36 23.54
CA THR A 92 -6.53 -7.01 22.31
C THR A 92 -7.81 -6.26 22.64
N GLY A 93 -8.23 -5.38 21.74
CA GLY A 93 -9.51 -4.68 21.80
C GLY A 93 -10.27 -4.79 20.49
N SER A 94 -11.60 -4.70 20.56
CA SER A 94 -12.48 -4.74 19.39
C SER A 94 -13.39 -3.52 19.39
N ILE A 95 -13.43 -2.81 18.27
CA ILE A 95 -14.31 -1.67 18.04
C ILE A 95 -15.40 -2.09 17.06
N ARG A 96 -16.65 -2.00 17.52
CA ARG A 96 -17.81 -2.13 16.65
C ARG A 96 -18.05 -0.80 15.96
N ILE A 97 -18.16 -0.82 14.63
CA ILE A 97 -18.38 0.40 13.87
C ILE A 97 -19.83 0.89 14.09
N PRO A 98 -20.04 2.13 14.53
CA PRO A 98 -21.37 2.71 14.70
C PRO A 98 -22.15 2.73 13.40
N SER A 99 -23.47 2.49 13.46
CA SER A 99 -24.35 2.56 12.28
C SER A 99 -24.46 3.94 11.66
N THR A 100 -24.00 4.99 12.36
CA THR A 100 -23.94 6.37 11.89
C THR A 100 -22.67 6.69 11.09
N ALA A 101 -21.72 5.75 10.98
CA ALA A 101 -20.55 5.91 10.11
C ALA A 101 -20.97 6.04 8.63
N ALA A 102 -20.20 6.79 7.84
CA ALA A 102 -20.42 6.85 6.40
C ALA A 102 -20.26 5.46 5.76
N SER A 103 -20.94 5.18 4.64
CA SER A 103 -20.98 3.84 4.01
C SER A 103 -19.67 3.41 3.35
N ARG A 104 -18.73 4.35 3.17
CA ARG A 104 -17.44 4.22 2.51
C ARG A 104 -16.37 5.02 3.25
N ALA A 105 -16.34 4.86 4.57
CA ALA A 105 -15.41 5.51 5.46
C ALA A 105 -14.09 4.75 5.51
N GLY A 106 -12.99 5.48 5.58
CA GLY A 106 -11.75 4.98 6.16
C GLY A 106 -11.66 5.34 7.64
N ALA A 107 -10.67 4.76 8.32
CA ALA A 107 -10.35 5.05 9.72
C ALA A 107 -8.93 5.56 9.89
N VAL A 108 -8.75 6.47 10.84
CA VAL A 108 -7.46 6.84 11.40
C VAL A 108 -7.42 6.34 12.84
N VAL A 109 -6.44 5.49 13.16
CA VAL A 109 -6.20 4.95 14.49
C VAL A 109 -4.98 5.66 15.06
N GLU A 110 -5.23 6.64 15.90
CA GLU A 110 -4.19 7.35 16.65
C GLU A 110 -3.95 6.63 17.96
N PHE A 111 -2.69 6.46 18.36
CA PHE A 111 -2.38 5.86 19.65
C PHE A 111 -1.18 6.53 20.32
N SER A 112 -1.16 6.46 21.64
CA SER A 112 -0.05 6.85 22.51
C SER A 112 0.15 5.80 23.61
N GLY A 113 1.40 5.59 24.01
CA GLY A 113 1.81 4.44 24.83
C GLY A 113 1.82 3.12 24.03
N GLY A 114 2.65 2.17 24.47
CA GLY A 114 2.73 0.82 23.91
C GLY A 114 3.13 0.75 22.44
N ASN A 115 2.78 -0.36 21.79
CA ASN A 115 3.01 -0.60 20.37
C ASN A 115 1.77 -1.25 19.76
N VAL A 116 1.00 -0.47 19.01
CA VAL A 116 -0.33 -0.88 18.53
C VAL A 116 -0.27 -1.37 17.10
N VAL A 117 -0.91 -2.51 16.86
CA VAL A 117 -1.29 -2.99 15.53
C VAL A 117 -2.81 -2.97 15.40
N ALA A 118 -3.32 -2.71 14.20
CA ALA A 118 -4.75 -2.67 13.92
C ALA A 118 -5.06 -3.46 12.65
N THR A 119 -6.19 -4.16 12.66
CA THR A 119 -6.70 -4.94 11.51
C THR A 119 -8.17 -4.63 11.36
N HIS A 120 -8.58 -4.28 10.16
CA HIS A 120 -10.00 -4.12 9.84
C HIS A 120 -10.51 -5.38 9.14
N MET A 121 -11.77 -5.69 9.38
CA MET A 121 -12.44 -6.87 8.83
C MET A 121 -13.77 -6.46 8.23
N LEU A 122 -14.01 -6.87 6.99
CA LEU A 122 -15.26 -6.74 6.27
C LEU A 122 -15.91 -8.11 6.08
N PHE A 123 -17.14 -8.25 6.53
CA PHE A 123 -18.00 -9.40 6.25
C PHE A 123 -19.02 -9.01 5.20
N LEU A 124 -18.71 -9.33 3.95
CA LEU A 124 -19.51 -9.02 2.77
C LEU A 124 -20.63 -10.04 2.61
N GLN A 125 -21.84 -9.55 2.36
CA GLN A 125 -22.98 -10.40 2.07
C GLN A 125 -22.92 -10.94 0.64
N LYS A 126 -23.46 -12.14 0.45
CA LYS A 126 -23.65 -12.71 -0.89
C LYS A 126 -24.68 -11.87 -1.63
N VAL A 127 -24.35 -11.47 -2.85
CA VAL A 127 -25.27 -10.73 -3.73
C VAL A 127 -25.76 -11.68 -4.82
N SER A 128 -27.07 -11.93 -4.85
CA SER A 128 -27.74 -12.63 -5.95
C SER A 128 -28.22 -11.62 -7.00
N GLY A 129 -28.00 -11.90 -8.28
CA GLY A 129 -28.38 -11.02 -9.38
C GLY A 129 -27.57 -11.29 -10.65
N PRO A 130 -27.63 -10.40 -11.66
CA PRO A 130 -26.90 -10.57 -12.93
C PRO A 130 -25.38 -10.67 -12.75
N VAL A 131 -24.85 -10.06 -11.68
CA VAL A 131 -23.44 -10.19 -11.26
C VAL A 131 -23.42 -10.90 -9.91
N VAL A 132 -23.20 -12.21 -9.93
CA VAL A 132 -23.09 -13.01 -8.71
C VAL A 132 -21.78 -12.69 -8.01
N ARG A 133 -21.86 -12.22 -6.77
CA ARG A 133 -20.69 -12.05 -5.88
C ARG A 133 -20.84 -12.98 -4.70
N ALA A 134 -19.83 -13.80 -4.45
CA ALA A 134 -19.81 -14.55 -3.20
C ALA A 134 -19.74 -13.57 -2.03
N GLY A 135 -20.41 -13.92 -0.94
CA GLY A 135 -20.11 -13.31 0.35
C GLY A 135 -18.75 -13.78 0.84
N GLY A 136 -18.25 -13.18 1.91
CA GLY A 136 -16.97 -13.60 2.47
C GLY A 136 -16.51 -12.67 3.57
N ALA A 137 -15.45 -13.10 4.25
CA ALA A 137 -14.69 -12.24 5.14
C ALA A 137 -13.42 -11.81 4.41
N ALA A 138 -13.15 -10.51 4.41
CA ALA A 138 -11.87 -9.95 4.00
C ALA A 138 -11.28 -9.21 5.21
N ALA A 139 -9.99 -9.35 5.43
CA ALA A 139 -9.29 -8.68 6.52
C ALA A 139 -7.97 -8.14 6.01
N SER A 140 -7.54 -7.00 6.53
CA SER A 140 -6.28 -6.39 6.14
C SER A 140 -5.73 -5.52 7.27
N PRO A 141 -4.39 -5.50 7.45
CA PRO A 141 -3.77 -4.63 8.44
C PRO A 141 -3.97 -3.16 8.04
N CYS A 142 -4.20 -2.32 9.04
CA CYS A 142 -4.14 -0.88 8.85
C CYS A 142 -2.67 -0.47 8.69
N ALA A 143 -2.39 0.41 7.73
CA ALA A 143 -1.04 0.79 7.37
C ALA A 143 -0.70 2.19 7.90
N ARG A 144 0.59 2.46 8.10
CA ARG A 144 1.05 3.83 8.37
C ARG A 144 1.02 4.63 7.07
N ALA A 145 0.67 5.91 7.18
CA ALA A 145 0.87 6.84 6.07
C ALA A 145 2.38 7.09 5.88
N GLY A 146 2.98 6.50 4.86
CA GLY A 146 4.41 6.57 4.63
C GLY A 146 4.77 6.13 3.22
N GLY A 147 5.96 6.52 2.76
CA GLY A 147 6.40 6.33 1.38
C GLY A 147 6.03 7.49 0.45
N GLU A 148 6.84 7.68 -0.58
CA GLU A 148 6.50 8.48 -1.76
C GLU A 148 5.65 7.62 -2.71
N ASP A 149 5.99 6.33 -2.79
CA ASP A 149 5.23 5.31 -3.51
C ASP A 149 4.58 4.32 -2.53
N VAL A 150 3.33 4.00 -2.80
CA VAL A 150 2.56 2.92 -2.17
C VAL A 150 2.07 1.99 -3.27
N VAL A 151 2.29 0.69 -3.09
CA VAL A 151 2.05 -0.32 -4.13
C VAL A 151 1.01 -1.31 -3.65
N VAL A 152 -0.05 -1.48 -4.43
CA VAL A 152 -1.06 -2.52 -4.21
C VAL A 152 -0.88 -3.58 -5.29
N THR A 153 -0.46 -4.78 -4.91
CA THR A 153 -0.17 -5.90 -5.83
C THR A 153 -1.27 -6.95 -5.82
N GLY A 154 -1.39 -7.71 -6.90
CA GLY A 154 -2.22 -8.93 -6.93
C GLY A 154 -3.71 -8.69 -7.20
N ALA A 155 -4.10 -7.48 -7.57
CA ALA A 155 -5.47 -7.22 -7.99
C ALA A 155 -5.80 -7.95 -9.32
N SER A 156 -7.08 -8.19 -9.57
CA SER A 156 -7.55 -8.79 -10.83
C SER A 156 -8.85 -8.11 -11.26
N THR A 157 -8.96 -7.85 -12.56
CA THR A 157 -10.19 -7.38 -13.23
C THR A 157 -10.73 -8.42 -14.21
N LEU A 158 -10.05 -9.56 -14.36
CA LEU A 158 -10.59 -10.72 -15.06
C LEU A 158 -11.46 -11.55 -14.11
N GLY A 159 -12.76 -11.64 -14.40
CA GLY A 159 -13.71 -12.43 -13.61
C GLY A 159 -13.95 -11.90 -12.19
N SER A 160 -13.41 -10.73 -11.88
CA SER A 160 -13.51 -10.04 -10.60
C SER A 160 -13.65 -8.53 -10.80
N ASP A 161 -14.16 -7.86 -9.78
CA ASP A 161 -14.27 -6.41 -9.69
C ASP A 161 -13.26 -5.92 -8.64
N ALA A 162 -12.29 -5.12 -9.07
CA ALA A 162 -11.28 -4.55 -8.18
C ALA A 162 -11.47 -3.03 -8.06
N GLU A 163 -11.53 -2.56 -6.81
CA GLU A 163 -11.70 -1.16 -6.45
C GLU A 163 -10.49 -0.74 -5.60
N LEU A 164 -9.81 0.34 -5.99
CA LEU A 164 -8.68 0.91 -5.27
C LEU A 164 -9.17 2.09 -4.42
N ALA A 165 -9.04 2.00 -3.10
CA ALA A 165 -9.25 3.10 -2.19
C ALA A 165 -7.94 3.84 -1.92
N LEU A 166 -7.97 5.15 -2.06
CA LEU A 166 -6.94 6.06 -1.57
C LEU A 166 -7.51 6.86 -0.41
N TYR A 167 -6.90 6.74 0.76
CA TYR A 167 -7.28 7.51 1.94
C TYR A 167 -6.18 8.51 2.30
N ASN A 168 -6.57 9.77 2.49
CA ASN A 168 -5.66 10.81 2.98
C ASN A 168 -5.88 11.02 4.48
N PRO A 169 -4.98 10.56 5.37
CA PRO A 169 -5.10 10.78 6.81
C PRO A 169 -4.57 12.14 7.27
N GLY A 170 -3.98 12.92 6.37
CA GLY A 170 -3.43 14.24 6.68
C GLY A 170 -4.51 15.31 6.79
N ALA A 171 -4.15 16.40 7.49
CA ALA A 171 -4.98 17.59 7.65
C ALA A 171 -5.01 18.52 6.43
N ALA A 172 -4.19 18.24 5.41
CA ALA A 172 -4.15 18.96 4.14
C ALA A 172 -4.44 17.99 2.99
N ASP A 173 -4.91 18.52 1.87
CA ASP A 173 -5.17 17.74 0.66
C ASP A 173 -3.88 17.10 0.12
N ALA A 174 -4.01 15.90 -0.44
CA ALA A 174 -2.93 15.17 -1.07
C ALA A 174 -3.10 15.19 -2.60
N ASP A 175 -2.00 15.33 -3.34
CA ASP A 175 -1.96 15.20 -4.80
C ASP A 175 -1.28 13.86 -5.12
N VAL A 176 -2.01 12.96 -5.80
CA VAL A 176 -1.55 11.60 -6.09
C VAL A 176 -1.68 11.25 -7.57
N SER A 177 -0.75 10.48 -8.08
CA SER A 177 -0.80 9.89 -9.41
C SER A 177 -0.80 8.37 -9.27
N VAL A 178 -1.67 7.67 -9.99
CA VAL A 178 -1.69 6.21 -10.02
C VAL A 178 -1.26 5.71 -11.39
N SER A 179 -0.25 4.84 -11.41
CA SER A 179 0.08 4.02 -12.56
C SER A 179 -0.31 2.57 -12.30
N LEU A 180 -0.58 1.84 -13.37
CA LEU A 180 -0.99 0.44 -13.32
C LEU A 180 0.03 -0.41 -14.05
N ILE A 181 0.35 -1.58 -13.51
CA ILE A 181 1.19 -2.58 -14.19
C ILE A 181 0.31 -3.81 -14.41
N ALA A 182 0.13 -4.22 -15.65
CA ALA A 182 -0.57 -5.44 -16.01
C ALA A 182 0.08 -6.10 -17.21
N ASP A 183 0.24 -7.42 -17.16
CA ASP A 183 0.78 -8.24 -18.26
C ASP A 183 2.11 -7.70 -18.81
N GLY A 184 3.01 -7.25 -17.91
CA GLY A 184 4.32 -6.70 -18.26
C GLY A 184 4.25 -5.33 -18.94
N ARG A 185 3.15 -4.58 -18.77
CA ARG A 185 2.98 -3.24 -19.36
C ARG A 185 2.60 -2.25 -18.29
N VAL A 186 3.23 -1.07 -18.35
CA VAL A 186 2.88 0.07 -17.51
C VAL A 186 1.86 0.96 -18.21
N PHE A 187 0.78 1.31 -17.51
CA PHE A 187 -0.27 2.21 -17.93
C PHE A 187 -0.30 3.41 -17.00
N GLN A 188 -0.44 4.62 -17.56
CA GLN A 188 -0.59 5.86 -16.80
C GLN A 188 -1.87 6.57 -17.23
N PRO A 189 -3.04 6.14 -16.74
CA PRO A 189 -4.30 6.72 -17.17
C PRO A 189 -4.38 8.20 -16.77
N GLN A 190 -4.67 9.10 -17.71
CA GLN A 190 -4.79 10.54 -17.42
C GLN A 190 -5.81 10.84 -16.31
N ARG A 191 -6.91 10.07 -16.26
CA ARG A 191 -7.95 10.17 -15.22
C ARG A 191 -7.47 9.77 -13.82
N LEU A 192 -6.30 9.16 -13.69
CA LEU A 192 -5.67 8.80 -12.41
C LEU A 192 -4.39 9.60 -12.14
N SER A 193 -4.04 10.55 -13.01
CA SER A 193 -2.91 11.46 -12.81
C SER A 193 -3.36 12.68 -12.02
N ARG A 194 -2.51 13.16 -11.11
CA ARG A 194 -2.68 14.41 -10.34
C ARG A 194 -4.06 14.54 -9.67
N ARG A 195 -4.50 13.47 -9.02
CA ARG A 195 -5.75 13.39 -8.28
C ARG A 195 -5.60 14.05 -6.92
N VAL A 196 -6.50 14.98 -6.63
CA VAL A 196 -6.60 15.60 -5.31
C VAL A 196 -7.47 14.72 -4.41
N ILE A 197 -6.90 14.25 -3.30
CA ILE A 197 -7.59 13.51 -2.25
C ILE A 197 -7.71 14.45 -1.04
N ALA A 198 -8.93 14.86 -0.74
CA ALA A 198 -9.17 15.83 0.33
C ALA A 198 -8.76 15.29 1.71
N SER A 199 -8.37 16.17 2.63
CA SER A 199 -8.01 15.81 4.01
C SER A 199 -9.06 14.92 4.68
N HIS A 200 -8.63 13.82 5.32
CA HIS A 200 -9.49 12.86 6.03
C HIS A 200 -10.60 12.20 5.18
N THR A 201 -10.43 12.17 3.86
CA THR A 201 -11.38 11.54 2.94
C THR A 201 -10.81 10.30 2.27
N ARG A 202 -11.73 9.44 1.83
CA ARG A 202 -11.47 8.30 0.95
C ARG A 202 -11.94 8.64 -0.46
N GLN A 203 -11.17 8.27 -1.46
CA GLN A 203 -11.63 8.20 -2.83
C GLN A 203 -11.41 6.80 -3.40
N ASP A 204 -12.43 6.27 -4.05
CA ASP A 204 -12.42 4.95 -4.67
C ASP A 204 -12.30 5.04 -6.20
N PHE A 205 -11.51 4.14 -6.79
CA PHE A 205 -11.30 4.03 -8.22
C PHE A 205 -11.53 2.59 -8.67
N ARG A 206 -12.47 2.38 -9.59
CA ARG A 206 -12.70 1.06 -10.17
C ARG A 206 -11.61 0.75 -11.19
N LEU A 207 -10.77 -0.25 -10.90
CA LEU A 207 -9.61 -0.57 -11.71
C LEU A 207 -9.96 -1.13 -13.10
N GLY A 208 -11.12 -1.80 -13.21
CA GLY A 208 -11.64 -2.32 -14.48
C GLY A 208 -11.95 -1.24 -15.52
N ASP A 209 -12.10 0.03 -15.11
CA ASP A 209 -12.32 1.16 -16.02
C ASP A 209 -11.02 1.63 -16.71
N PHE A 210 -9.86 1.06 -16.33
CA PHE A 210 -8.53 1.43 -16.83
C PHE A 210 -7.73 0.23 -17.33
N ALA A 211 -7.86 -0.92 -16.67
CA ALA A 211 -7.22 -2.17 -17.05
C ALA A 211 -8.28 -3.26 -17.14
N PHE A 212 -8.77 -3.53 -18.35
CA PHE A 212 -9.82 -4.51 -18.60
C PHE A 212 -9.24 -5.93 -18.63
N SER A 213 -9.92 -6.88 -17.98
CA SER A 213 -9.60 -8.30 -18.10
C SER A 213 -8.16 -8.69 -17.68
N ALA A 214 -7.55 -7.93 -16.77
CA ALA A 214 -6.20 -8.18 -16.28
C ALA A 214 -6.20 -9.20 -15.11
N ARG A 215 -5.27 -10.16 -15.12
CA ARG A 215 -5.17 -11.20 -14.07
C ARG A 215 -4.21 -10.87 -12.93
N ASN A 216 -3.22 -10.03 -13.20
CA ASN A 216 -2.22 -9.60 -12.22
C ASN A 216 -1.98 -8.11 -12.39
N LEU A 217 -2.86 -7.34 -11.77
CA LEU A 217 -2.85 -5.90 -11.81
C LEU A 217 -2.18 -5.37 -10.54
N THR A 218 -1.13 -4.58 -10.73
CA THR A 218 -0.50 -3.82 -9.66
C THR A 218 -0.83 -2.35 -9.84
N ALA A 219 -1.25 -1.67 -8.77
CA ALA A 219 -1.40 -0.22 -8.74
C ALA A 219 -0.23 0.38 -7.98
N VAL A 220 0.51 1.28 -8.63
CA VAL A 220 1.59 2.07 -8.01
C VAL A 220 1.04 3.48 -7.81
N VAL A 221 0.85 3.86 -6.55
CA VAL A 221 0.32 5.14 -6.10
C VAL A 221 1.49 6.02 -5.69
N HIS A 222 1.75 7.05 -6.47
CA HIS A 222 2.77 8.05 -6.20
C HIS A 222 2.15 9.29 -5.57
N ALA A 223 2.56 9.67 -4.37
CA ALA A 223 2.12 10.89 -3.70
C ALA A 223 3.01 12.07 -4.11
N ASN A 224 2.54 12.88 -5.08
CA ASN A 224 3.23 14.10 -5.51
C ASN A 224 3.32 15.13 -4.37
N VAL A 225 2.26 15.23 -3.57
CA VAL A 225 2.17 16.10 -2.39
C VAL A 225 1.37 15.39 -1.31
N GLY A 226 1.79 15.52 -0.05
CA GLY A 226 1.13 14.90 1.09
C GLY A 226 1.46 13.41 1.24
N ARG A 227 0.57 12.66 1.86
CA ARG A 227 0.68 11.19 2.01
C ARG A 227 -0.70 10.57 1.89
N VAL A 228 -0.75 9.36 1.33
CA VAL A 228 -1.96 8.55 1.29
C VAL A 228 -1.67 7.14 1.75
N VAL A 229 -2.71 6.44 2.15
CA VAL A 229 -2.71 4.99 2.31
C VAL A 229 -3.61 4.40 1.23
N ALA A 230 -3.09 3.38 0.55
CA ALA A 230 -3.81 2.69 -0.52
C ALA A 230 -4.18 1.28 -0.08
N GLU A 231 -5.32 0.80 -0.56
CA GLU A 231 -5.77 -0.57 -0.37
C GLU A 231 -6.73 -0.91 -1.52
N ALA A 232 -6.74 -2.16 -1.99
CA ALA A 232 -7.74 -2.59 -2.96
C ALA A 232 -8.71 -3.62 -2.39
N LEU A 233 -9.99 -3.47 -2.71
CA LEU A 233 -11.01 -4.48 -2.49
C LEU A 233 -11.27 -5.24 -3.80
N VAL A 234 -10.94 -6.53 -3.82
CA VAL A 234 -11.22 -7.42 -4.95
C VAL A 234 -12.43 -8.28 -4.61
N ARG A 235 -13.43 -8.30 -5.48
CA ARG A 235 -14.66 -9.09 -5.32
C ARG A 235 -14.83 -10.02 -6.52
N SER A 236 -14.99 -11.31 -6.26
CA SER A 236 -15.17 -12.35 -7.28
C SER A 236 -16.38 -13.23 -6.97
N SER A 237 -16.64 -14.20 -7.85
CA SER A 237 -17.61 -15.27 -7.59
C SER A 237 -17.16 -16.24 -6.48
N SER A 238 -15.89 -16.24 -6.10
CA SER A 238 -15.31 -17.14 -5.10
C SER A 238 -15.14 -16.51 -3.71
N GLY A 239 -15.13 -15.18 -3.63
CA GLY A 239 -15.01 -14.45 -2.38
C GLY A 239 -14.58 -13.01 -2.58
N ALA A 240 -14.11 -12.40 -1.50
CA ALA A 240 -13.57 -11.06 -1.51
C ALA A 240 -12.25 -11.01 -0.74
N GLU A 241 -11.38 -10.09 -1.15
CA GLU A 241 -10.04 -9.92 -0.60
C GLU A 241 -9.73 -8.44 -0.47
N LEU A 242 -8.99 -8.09 0.58
CA LEU A 242 -8.42 -6.77 0.79
C LEU A 242 -6.91 -6.87 0.58
N LEU A 243 -6.40 -6.03 -0.31
CA LEU A 243 -5.00 -6.00 -0.71
C LEU A 243 -4.37 -4.72 -0.15
N PRO A 244 -3.63 -4.79 0.98
CA PRO A 244 -3.03 -3.61 1.58
C PRO A 244 -1.93 -3.04 0.70
N GLY A 245 -1.90 -1.72 0.56
CA GLY A 245 -0.78 -1.03 -0.05
C GLY A 245 0.48 -1.15 0.80
N GLN A 246 1.60 -1.43 0.15
CA GLN A 246 2.91 -1.57 0.76
C GLN A 246 3.84 -0.48 0.25
N VAL A 247 4.70 0.04 1.13
CA VAL A 247 5.83 0.86 0.69
C VAL A 247 6.88 -0.09 0.09
N PRO A 248 7.42 0.19 -1.11
CA PRO A 248 8.52 -0.59 -1.66
C PRO A 248 9.67 -0.70 -0.65
N SER A 249 10.17 -1.92 -0.45
CA SER A 249 11.27 -2.21 0.48
C SER A 249 12.37 -2.97 -0.24
N ASN A 250 13.62 -2.65 0.10
CA ASN A 250 14.81 -3.42 -0.25
C ASN A 250 15.24 -4.36 0.89
N GLU A 251 14.44 -4.46 1.95
CA GLU A 251 14.67 -5.27 3.15
C GLU A 251 13.63 -6.39 3.27
N LEU A 252 13.70 -7.16 4.36
CA LEU A 252 12.79 -8.25 4.66
C LEU A 252 11.32 -7.77 4.72
N VAL A 253 10.46 -8.40 3.93
CA VAL A 253 9.00 -8.22 3.98
C VAL A 253 8.37 -9.48 4.54
N ALA A 254 7.61 -9.35 5.63
CA ALA A 254 6.83 -10.45 6.19
C ALA A 254 5.38 -10.35 5.73
N VAL A 255 4.88 -11.42 5.10
CA VAL A 255 3.48 -11.56 4.70
C VAL A 255 2.85 -12.68 5.52
N ALA A 256 1.75 -12.38 6.20
CA ALA A 256 0.98 -13.36 6.95
C ALA A 256 -0.39 -13.57 6.29
N GLY A 257 -0.85 -14.81 6.23
CA GLY A 257 -2.14 -15.16 5.64
C GLY A 257 -2.65 -16.51 6.17
N GLN A 258 -3.95 -16.73 6.02
CA GLN A 258 -4.61 -17.98 6.37
C GLN A 258 -5.48 -18.42 5.19
N SER A 259 -5.17 -19.59 4.60
CA SER A 259 -5.95 -20.16 3.48
C SER A 259 -6.50 -21.53 3.85
N GLY A 260 -7.74 -21.84 3.44
CA GLY A 260 -8.33 -23.17 3.60
C GLY A 260 -7.83 -24.21 2.59
N THR A 261 -7.50 -23.79 1.37
CA THR A 261 -7.01 -24.68 0.28
C THR A 261 -6.10 -23.90 -0.68
N GLY A 262 -4.78 -24.14 -0.62
CA GLY A 262 -3.79 -23.50 -1.50
C GLY A 262 -3.53 -22.02 -1.15
N SER A 263 -2.25 -21.63 -1.17
CA SER A 263 -1.81 -20.24 -1.02
C SER A 263 -0.92 -19.89 -2.22
N SER A 264 -0.88 -18.62 -2.61
CA SER A 264 0.09 -18.13 -3.60
C SER A 264 0.70 -16.84 -3.09
N VAL A 265 2.01 -16.67 -3.27
CA VAL A 265 2.72 -15.44 -2.94
C VAL A 265 3.17 -14.77 -4.23
N GLY A 266 2.64 -13.58 -4.50
CA GLY A 266 3.09 -12.75 -5.60
C GLY A 266 4.16 -11.77 -5.13
N VAL A 267 5.32 -11.76 -5.79
CA VAL A 267 6.32 -10.70 -5.65
C VAL A 267 6.30 -9.86 -6.92
N THR A 268 6.30 -8.54 -6.78
CA THR A 268 6.38 -7.59 -7.90
C THR A 268 7.63 -6.73 -7.72
N VAL A 269 8.52 -6.77 -8.71
CA VAL A 269 9.74 -5.95 -8.73
C VAL A 269 9.47 -4.66 -9.46
N ILE A 270 9.75 -3.54 -8.79
CA ILE A 270 9.59 -2.18 -9.34
C ILE A 270 10.97 -1.52 -9.38
N GLY A 271 11.39 -1.06 -10.56
CA GLY A 271 12.68 -0.41 -10.77
C GLY A 271 13.32 -0.80 -12.11
N ASN A 272 14.56 -0.35 -12.34
CA ASN A 272 15.30 -0.60 -13.58
C ASN A 272 16.25 -1.80 -13.51
N ASN A 273 16.38 -2.42 -12.35
CA ASN A 273 17.33 -3.50 -12.09
C ASN A 273 16.59 -4.73 -11.58
N ASP A 274 17.19 -5.90 -11.78
CA ASP A 274 16.72 -7.14 -11.19
C ASP A 274 16.73 -7.06 -9.65
N ALA A 275 15.74 -7.69 -9.02
CA ALA A 275 15.74 -7.89 -7.57
C ALA A 275 16.23 -9.29 -7.21
N GLY A 276 17.21 -9.38 -6.31
CA GLY A 276 17.56 -10.63 -5.64
C GLY A 276 16.53 -10.93 -4.55
N ILE A 277 15.89 -12.10 -4.62
CA ILE A 277 14.82 -12.47 -3.69
C ILE A 277 15.18 -13.77 -2.98
N GLU A 278 15.20 -13.71 -1.65
CA GLU A 278 15.15 -14.88 -0.78
C GLU A 278 13.80 -14.88 -0.06
N ALA A 279 13.08 -15.99 -0.10
CA ALA A 279 11.81 -16.14 0.61
C ALA A 279 11.78 -17.40 1.47
N ARG A 280 11.12 -17.31 2.61
CA ARG A 280 10.93 -18.42 3.56
C ARG A 280 9.47 -18.48 3.96
N LEU A 281 8.88 -19.67 3.95
CA LEU A 281 7.50 -19.88 4.40
C LEU A 281 7.51 -20.48 5.79
N ILE A 282 6.87 -19.80 6.73
CA ILE A 282 6.76 -20.24 8.10
C ILE A 282 5.31 -20.66 8.33
N ASN A 283 5.08 -21.95 8.65
CA ASN A 283 3.76 -22.43 9.04
C ASN A 283 3.77 -22.86 10.52
N ALA A 284 2.58 -23.09 11.09
CA ALA A 284 2.42 -23.44 12.51
C ALA A 284 3.10 -24.76 12.95
N LYS A 285 3.56 -25.60 11.99
CA LYS A 285 4.16 -26.92 12.24
C LYS A 285 5.66 -26.99 11.89
N ALA A 286 6.18 -26.10 11.03
CA ALA A 286 7.60 -26.03 10.66
C ALA A 286 7.93 -24.74 9.86
N GLN A 287 9.20 -24.34 9.88
CA GLN A 287 9.77 -23.49 8.84
C GLN A 287 10.01 -24.35 7.59
N VAL A 288 9.39 -24.01 6.47
CA VAL A 288 9.63 -24.65 5.18
C VAL A 288 10.38 -23.66 4.31
N SER A 289 11.61 -23.99 3.93
CA SER A 289 12.30 -23.25 2.87
C SER A 289 11.54 -23.51 1.57
N VAL A 290 10.99 -22.46 0.97
CA VAL A 290 10.33 -22.60 -0.33
C VAL A 290 11.42 -22.63 -1.38
N GLY A 291 11.78 -23.82 -1.85
CA GLY A 291 12.57 -23.94 -3.07
C GLY A 291 11.71 -23.46 -4.23
N GLY A 292 12.06 -22.35 -4.88
CA GLY A 292 11.29 -21.89 -6.04
C GLY A 292 11.41 -20.43 -6.43
N PHE A 293 12.06 -19.56 -5.65
CA PHE A 293 12.36 -18.21 -6.14
C PHE A 293 13.59 -18.25 -7.05
N PRO A 294 13.50 -17.76 -8.30
CA PRO A 294 14.70 -17.53 -9.10
C PRO A 294 15.59 -16.53 -8.35
N PRO A 295 16.92 -16.69 -8.40
CA PRO A 295 17.86 -15.87 -7.64
C PRO A 295 17.81 -14.39 -8.05
N SER A 296 17.25 -14.10 -9.24
CA SER A 296 16.93 -12.76 -9.71
C SER A 296 15.56 -12.72 -10.36
N LEU A 297 14.83 -11.63 -10.13
CA LEU A 297 13.61 -11.30 -10.84
C LEU A 297 13.79 -10.05 -11.69
N PRO A 298 13.54 -10.10 -13.01
CA PRO A 298 13.55 -8.90 -13.82
C PRO A 298 12.38 -7.99 -13.45
N PRO A 299 12.50 -6.66 -13.71
CA PRO A 299 11.40 -5.72 -13.60
C PRO A 299 10.14 -6.26 -14.29
N GLU A 300 8.96 -5.95 -13.74
CA GLU A 300 7.66 -6.23 -14.37
C GLU A 300 7.20 -7.71 -14.40
N THR A 301 7.96 -8.63 -13.80
CA THR A 301 7.49 -10.01 -13.58
C THR A 301 6.67 -10.14 -12.30
N GLY A 302 5.54 -10.85 -12.39
CA GLY A 302 4.66 -11.09 -11.27
C GLY A 302 4.00 -12.45 -11.36
N ARG A 303 4.54 -13.41 -10.60
CA ARG A 303 3.87 -14.54 -9.91
C ARG A 303 4.88 -15.66 -9.63
N PHE A 304 4.89 -16.14 -8.38
CA PHE A 304 5.53 -17.39 -8.00
C PHE A 304 4.48 -18.26 -7.31
N PHE A 305 4.47 -19.54 -7.67
CA PHE A 305 3.61 -20.53 -7.03
C PHE A 305 4.46 -21.32 -6.05
N ALA A 306 3.96 -21.46 -4.83
CA ALA A 306 4.52 -22.30 -3.77
C ALA A 306 3.40 -23.15 -3.18
#